data_AF-A0A0B8P8G9-F1
#
_entry.id   AF-A0A0B8P8G9-F1
#
_cell.length_a   1.000
_cell.length_b   1.000
_cell.length_c   1.000
_cell.angle_alpha   90.00
_cell.angle_beta   90.00
_cell.angle_gamma   90.00
#
_symmetry.space_group_name_H-M   'P 1'
#
loop_
_entity.id
_entity.type
_entity.pdbx_description
1 polymer ?
#
loop_
_entity_poly.entity_id
_entity_poly.type
_entity_poly.pdbx_seq_one_letter_code
_entity_poly.pdbx_strand_id
1 'polypeptide(L)'
;MVTPFISGLFAYFIFISAQKFIFNTERPLENAKRYVPVYMFLTTIVIALVTIKKGLKHVGLHLSNGEAWFWATAVSLVVMALGYLYIQKRFKLDHENHEHSFTGVENVFSTLMVITACAMAFAHGSNDVANAIGPLSAIVSTVQNLGEIQEKTRIAWWILPLGGIGIVVGLATLGHKVMSTVGTGITELTPSRGFAAQLATASTVVLASGTGLPISTTQTLVGAVLGVGFARGIAALNLGVVRNIVVSWVVTLPAGGFLAIVFYEILIRLF
;
A
#
# COMPACT_ATOMS: atom_id res chain seq x y z
N MET A 1 10.00 1.39 13.30
CA MET A 1 9.58 2.79 13.60
C MET A 1 10.03 3.81 12.56
N VAL A 2 11.09 3.56 11.77
CA VAL A 2 11.59 4.53 10.78
C VAL A 2 10.66 4.66 9.56
N THR A 3 10.15 3.54 9.02
CA THR A 3 9.33 3.56 7.79
C THR A 3 7.97 4.28 7.94
N PRO A 4 7.23 4.16 9.07
CA PRO A 4 6.00 4.94 9.28
C PRO A 4 6.24 6.44 9.27
N PHE A 5 7.33 6.88 9.89
CA PHE A 5 7.69 8.29 9.94
C PHE A 5 8.05 8.84 8.55
N ILE A 6 8.89 8.14 7.79
CA ILE A 6 9.24 8.52 6.41
C ILE A 6 7.98 8.60 5.55
N SER A 7 7.08 7.61 5.68
CA SER A 7 5.84 7.60 4.90
C SER A 7 4.90 8.72 5.29
N GLY A 8 4.79 9.04 6.59
CA GLY A 8 4.04 10.22 7.04
C GLY A 8 4.60 11.51 6.48
N LEU A 9 5.92 11.67 6.45
CA LEU A 9 6.57 12.85 5.87
C LEU A 9 6.28 12.97 4.36
N PHE A 10 6.40 11.87 3.62
CA PHE A 10 6.07 11.84 2.19
C PHE A 10 4.60 12.17 1.96
N ALA A 11 3.69 11.57 2.73
CA ALA A 11 2.27 11.80 2.59
C ALA A 11 1.88 13.25 2.89
N TYR A 12 2.49 13.84 3.92
CA TYR A 12 2.34 15.26 4.24
C TYR A 12 2.75 16.13 3.05
N PHE A 13 3.95 15.93 2.48
CA PHE A 13 4.42 16.75 1.37
C PHE A 13 3.63 16.53 0.08
N ILE A 14 3.28 15.29 -0.26
CA ILE A 14 2.45 14.97 -1.44
C ILE A 14 1.07 15.62 -1.32
N PHE A 15 0.46 15.57 -0.13
CA PHE A 15 -0.84 16.18 0.08
C PHE A 15 -0.76 17.71 0.08
N ILE A 16 0.24 18.31 0.72
CA ILE A 16 0.47 19.77 0.69
C ILE A 16 0.75 20.25 -0.73
N SER A 17 1.50 19.49 -1.54
CA SER A 17 1.72 19.85 -2.94
C SER A 17 0.43 19.77 -3.76
N ALA A 18 -0.42 18.76 -3.52
CA ALA A 18 -1.72 18.67 -4.15
C ALA A 18 -2.62 19.84 -3.73
N GLN A 19 -2.64 20.21 -2.45
CA GLN A 19 -3.37 21.38 -1.97
C GLN A 19 -2.87 22.68 -2.60
N LYS A 20 -1.56 22.92 -2.57
CA LYS A 20 -0.97 24.17 -3.06
C LYS A 20 -1.12 24.33 -4.58
N PHE A 21 -0.91 23.26 -5.35
CA PHE A 21 -0.90 23.36 -6.80
C PHE A 21 -2.24 23.13 -7.46
N ILE A 22 -3.19 22.44 -6.80
CA ILE A 22 -4.49 22.10 -7.39
C ILE A 22 -5.61 22.77 -6.60
N PHE A 23 -5.80 22.40 -5.34
CA PHE A 23 -7.03 22.77 -4.60
C PHE A 23 -7.11 24.23 -4.16
N ASN A 24 -6.01 24.82 -3.68
CA ASN A 24 -5.95 26.20 -3.18
C ASN A 24 -5.51 27.15 -4.29
N THR A 25 -6.18 27.10 -5.44
CA THR A 25 -5.87 27.96 -6.59
C THR A 25 -7.15 28.56 -7.16
N GLU A 26 -7.03 29.69 -7.86
CA GLU A 26 -8.20 30.37 -8.46
C GLU A 26 -8.90 29.49 -9.52
N ARG A 27 -8.18 28.54 -10.13
CA ARG A 27 -8.70 27.63 -11.18
C ARG A 27 -8.28 26.18 -10.94
N PRO A 28 -8.88 25.47 -9.98
CA PRO A 28 -8.48 24.10 -9.60
C PRO A 28 -8.59 23.08 -10.75
N LEU A 29 -9.59 23.22 -11.63
CA LEU A 29 -9.77 22.32 -12.77
C LEU A 29 -8.63 22.43 -13.81
N GLU A 30 -8.20 23.64 -14.13
CA GLU A 30 -7.10 23.86 -15.08
C GLU A 30 -5.79 23.33 -14.51
N ASN A 31 -5.54 23.59 -13.22
CA ASN A 31 -4.39 23.05 -12.54
C ASN A 31 -4.43 21.53 -12.39
N ALA A 32 -5.61 20.94 -12.17
CA ALA A 32 -5.74 19.48 -12.17
C ALA A 32 -5.33 18.89 -13.53
N LYS A 33 -5.73 19.50 -14.66
CA LYS A 33 -5.30 19.06 -16.00
C LYS A 33 -3.77 19.09 -16.17
N ARG A 34 -3.10 20.04 -15.51
CA ARG A 34 -1.64 20.19 -15.60
C ARG A 34 -0.88 19.26 -14.65
N TYR A 35 -1.31 19.16 -13.39
CA TYR A 35 -0.55 18.50 -12.33
C TYR A 35 -0.96 17.04 -12.11
N VAL A 36 -2.21 16.66 -12.35
CA VAL A 36 -2.66 15.26 -12.15
C VAL A 36 -1.88 14.28 -13.03
N PRO A 37 -1.56 14.56 -14.31
CA PRO A 37 -0.69 13.69 -15.11
C PRO A 37 0.70 13.46 -14.49
N VAL A 38 1.26 14.48 -13.83
CA VAL A 38 2.53 14.34 -13.12
C VAL A 38 2.37 13.39 -11.92
N TYR A 39 1.29 13.53 -11.16
CA TYR A 39 0.98 12.58 -10.07
C TYR A 39 0.74 11.16 -10.60
N MET A 40 0.09 11.00 -11.75
CA MET A 40 -0.08 9.70 -12.41
C MET A 40 1.27 9.07 -12.79
N PHE A 41 2.18 9.86 -13.36
CA PHE A 41 3.54 9.43 -13.67
C PHE A 41 4.27 8.96 -12.42
N LEU A 42 4.36 9.81 -11.39
CA LEU A 42 5.05 9.51 -10.13
C LEU A 42 4.49 8.28 -9.43
N THR A 43 3.19 8.06 -9.57
CA THR A 43 2.55 6.92 -8.94
C THR A 43 2.79 5.64 -9.70
N THR A 44 2.65 5.70 -11.02
CA THR A 44 2.86 4.54 -11.89
C THR A 44 4.29 4.07 -11.81
N ILE A 45 5.27 4.98 -11.72
CA ILE A 45 6.69 4.59 -11.66
C ILE A 45 6.98 3.87 -10.34
N VAL A 46 6.45 4.38 -9.23
CA VAL A 46 6.61 3.77 -7.91
C VAL A 46 5.93 2.39 -7.89
N ILE A 47 4.70 2.30 -8.37
CA ILE A 47 3.96 1.03 -8.44
C ILE A 47 4.69 0.02 -9.33
N ALA A 48 5.11 0.42 -10.53
CA ALA A 48 5.85 -0.44 -11.43
C ALA A 48 7.14 -0.96 -10.79
N LEU A 49 7.86 -0.09 -10.05
CA LEU A 49 9.05 -0.51 -9.30
C LEU A 49 8.73 -1.48 -8.16
N VAL A 50 7.64 -1.28 -7.42
CA VAL A 50 7.20 -2.26 -6.40
C VAL A 50 6.88 -3.59 -7.07
N THR A 51 6.10 -3.58 -8.14
CA THR A 51 5.69 -4.79 -8.87
C THR A 51 6.89 -5.53 -9.45
N ILE A 52 7.85 -4.82 -10.07
CA ILE A 52 9.05 -5.42 -10.64
C ILE A 52 9.99 -5.94 -9.54
N LYS A 53 10.31 -5.11 -8.53
CA LYS A 53 11.33 -5.46 -7.53
C LYS A 53 10.85 -6.43 -6.46
N LYS A 54 9.55 -6.44 -6.14
CA LYS A 54 8.96 -7.35 -5.15
C LYS A 54 8.10 -8.44 -5.78
N GLY A 55 7.24 -8.10 -6.74
CA GLY A 55 6.32 -9.05 -7.35
C GLY A 55 7.03 -10.04 -8.28
N LEU A 56 7.72 -9.54 -9.31
CA LEU A 56 8.26 -10.35 -10.41
C LEU A 56 9.42 -11.29 -10.00
N LYS A 57 10.09 -11.03 -8.87
CA LYS A 57 11.12 -11.94 -8.33
C LYS A 57 10.59 -13.36 -8.10
N HIS A 58 9.32 -13.51 -7.74
CA HIS A 58 8.69 -14.81 -7.50
C HIS A 58 8.34 -15.56 -8.79
N VAL A 59 8.36 -14.89 -9.94
CA VAL A 59 8.06 -15.46 -11.27
C VAL A 59 9.37 -15.83 -12.02
N GLY A 60 10.53 -15.65 -11.39
CA GLY A 60 11.84 -15.98 -11.97
C GLY A 60 12.42 -14.89 -12.90
N LEU A 61 11.78 -13.72 -12.97
CA LEU A 61 12.29 -12.58 -13.73
C LEU A 61 13.24 -11.74 -12.87
N HIS A 62 14.54 -11.96 -13.04
CA HIS A 62 15.60 -11.18 -12.40
C HIS A 62 16.02 -10.02 -13.29
N LEU A 63 15.22 -8.96 -13.32
CA LEU A 63 15.59 -7.72 -14.00
C LEU A 63 16.69 -6.99 -13.22
N SER A 64 17.70 -6.48 -13.94
CA SER A 64 18.70 -5.59 -13.37
C SER A 64 18.03 -4.31 -12.84
N ASN A 65 18.67 -3.65 -11.87
CA ASN A 65 18.19 -2.37 -11.36
C ASN A 65 18.00 -1.34 -12.50
N GLY A 66 18.91 -1.32 -13.49
CA GLY A 66 18.80 -0.42 -14.64
C GLY A 66 17.58 -0.71 -15.51
N GLU A 67 17.33 -1.99 -15.82
CA GLU A 67 16.19 -2.42 -16.63
C GLU A 67 14.86 -2.16 -15.91
N ALA A 68 14.81 -2.40 -14.60
CA ALA A 68 13.63 -2.11 -13.79
C ALA A 68 13.24 -0.63 -13.84
N TRP A 69 14.21 0.28 -13.71
CA TRP A 69 13.97 1.72 -13.82
C TRP A 69 13.59 2.14 -15.23
N PHE A 70 14.21 1.56 -16.26
CA PHE A 70 13.86 1.82 -17.65
C PHE A 70 12.41 1.44 -17.96
N TRP A 71 12.01 0.19 -17.68
CA TRP A 71 10.65 -0.28 -17.93
C TRP A 71 9.61 0.45 -17.08
N ALA A 72 9.91 0.71 -15.80
CA ALA A 72 9.03 1.49 -14.95
C ALA A 72 8.81 2.91 -15.51
N THR A 73 9.87 3.56 -16.00
CA THR A 73 9.76 4.91 -16.60
C THR A 73 8.98 4.87 -17.90
N ALA A 74 9.26 3.90 -18.79
CA ALA A 74 8.57 3.76 -20.07
C ALA A 74 7.06 3.55 -19.89
N VAL A 75 6.65 2.62 -19.02
CA VAL A 75 5.24 2.38 -18.70
C VAL A 75 4.60 3.63 -18.09
N SER A 76 5.32 4.34 -17.23
CA SER A 76 4.81 5.55 -16.58
C SER A 76 4.60 6.71 -17.55
N LEU A 77 5.46 6.87 -18.56
CA LEU A 77 5.27 7.86 -19.62
C LEU A 77 4.03 7.55 -20.46
N VAL A 78 3.80 6.27 -20.78
CA VAL A 78 2.59 5.84 -21.50
C VAL A 78 1.34 6.12 -20.67
N VAL A 79 1.33 5.75 -19.39
CA VAL A 79 0.18 6.01 -18.50
C VAL A 79 -0.04 7.52 -18.31
N MET A 80 1.02 8.32 -18.20
CA MET A 80 0.92 9.78 -18.15
C MET A 80 0.29 10.36 -19.42
N ALA A 81 0.73 9.91 -20.60
CA ALA A 81 0.20 10.38 -21.88
C ALA A 81 -1.28 10.00 -22.05
N LEU A 82 -1.64 8.74 -21.80
CA LEU A 82 -3.03 8.27 -21.85
C LEU A 82 -3.90 8.96 -20.81
N GLY A 83 -3.39 9.13 -19.59
CA GLY A 83 -4.07 9.84 -18.51
C GLY A 83 -4.32 11.31 -18.84
N TYR A 84 -3.35 11.99 -19.45
CA TYR A 84 -3.52 13.36 -19.93
C TYR A 84 -4.64 13.45 -20.98
N LEU A 85 -4.65 12.56 -21.98
CA LEU A 85 -5.69 12.51 -23.01
C LEU A 85 -7.08 12.22 -22.41
N TYR A 86 -7.15 11.27 -21.47
CA TYR A 86 -8.38 10.92 -20.76
C TYR A 86 -8.94 12.10 -19.97
N ILE A 87 -8.09 12.78 -19.19
CA ILE A 87 -8.47 13.96 -18.39
C ILE A 87 -8.95 15.09 -19.31
N GLN A 88 -8.23 15.38 -20.40
CA GLN A 88 -8.65 16.39 -21.36
C GLN A 88 -10.03 16.09 -21.96
N LYS A 89 -10.28 14.83 -22.36
CA LYS A 89 -11.57 14.42 -22.91
C LYS A 89 -12.68 14.51 -21.87
N ARG A 90 -12.46 13.98 -20.66
CA ARG A 90 -13.46 13.96 -19.58
C ARG A 90 -13.89 15.38 -19.18
N PHE A 91 -12.95 16.30 -18.99
CA PHE A 91 -13.27 17.67 -18.63
C PHE A 91 -13.82 18.50 -19.78
N LYS A 92 -13.55 18.15 -21.05
CA LYS A 92 -14.16 18.82 -22.21
C LYS A 92 -15.68 18.55 -22.28
N LEU A 93 -16.13 17.38 -21.83
CA LEU A 93 -17.56 17.07 -21.73
C LEU A 93 -18.28 17.78 -20.56
N ASP A 94 -17.54 18.21 -19.54
CA ASP A 94 -18.11 18.76 -18.28
C ASP A 94 -18.19 20.31 -18.28
N HIS A 95 -18.13 20.94 -19.46
CA HIS A 95 -18.03 22.42 -19.62
C HIS A 95 -19.31 23.21 -19.29
N GLU A 96 -20.42 22.57 -18.92
CA GLU A 96 -21.69 23.28 -18.67
C GLU A 96 -21.99 23.61 -17.20
N ASN A 97 -21.25 23.11 -16.20
CA ASN A 97 -21.58 23.35 -14.78
C ASN A 97 -20.37 23.80 -13.95
N HIS A 98 -20.19 25.12 -13.83
CA HIS A 98 -19.09 25.77 -13.09
C HIS A 98 -19.16 25.63 -11.55
N GLU A 99 -20.26 25.13 -10.97
CA GLU A 99 -20.44 25.04 -9.52
C GLU A 99 -19.77 23.83 -8.83
N HIS A 100 -19.16 22.90 -9.57
CA HIS A 100 -18.57 21.67 -9.01
C HIS A 100 -17.07 21.46 -9.29
N SER A 101 -16.28 22.54 -9.34
CA SER A 101 -14.82 22.47 -9.55
C SER A 101 -14.09 21.54 -8.56
N PHE A 102 -14.53 21.43 -7.30
CA PHE A 102 -13.87 20.59 -6.31
C PHE A 102 -14.23 19.10 -6.48
N THR A 103 -15.50 18.81 -6.70
CA THR A 103 -16.03 17.45 -6.95
C THR A 103 -15.42 16.85 -8.21
N GLY A 104 -15.26 17.64 -9.28
CA GLY A 104 -14.63 17.20 -10.52
C GLY A 104 -13.17 16.74 -10.32
N VAL A 105 -12.39 17.45 -9.51
CA VAL A 105 -11.01 17.08 -9.17
C VAL A 105 -10.96 15.83 -8.29
N GLU A 106 -11.76 15.76 -7.23
CA GLU A 106 -11.83 14.58 -6.36
C GLU A 106 -12.27 13.33 -7.12
N ASN A 107 -13.18 13.45 -8.09
CA ASN A 107 -13.57 12.34 -8.96
C ASN A 107 -12.41 11.81 -9.82
N VAL A 108 -11.45 12.64 -10.20
CA VAL A 108 -10.24 12.19 -10.90
C VAL A 108 -9.31 11.47 -9.93
N PHE A 109 -9.08 12.06 -8.75
CA PHE A 109 -8.30 11.41 -7.70
C PHE A 109 -8.91 10.09 -7.24
N SER A 110 -10.23 9.94 -7.27
CA SER A 110 -10.92 8.68 -6.98
C SER A 110 -10.56 7.59 -7.98
N THR A 111 -10.60 7.88 -9.28
CA THR A 111 -10.16 6.92 -10.30
C THR A 111 -8.70 6.51 -10.09
N LEU A 112 -7.83 7.49 -9.81
CA LEU A 112 -6.42 7.20 -9.51
C LEU A 112 -6.27 6.35 -8.26
N MET A 113 -6.96 6.70 -7.18
CA MET A 113 -6.93 6.00 -5.91
C MET A 113 -7.33 4.52 -6.07
N VAL A 114 -8.30 4.21 -6.93
CA VAL A 114 -8.69 2.81 -7.19
C VAL A 114 -7.57 2.04 -7.88
N ILE A 115 -6.96 2.62 -8.91
CA ILE A 115 -5.85 1.99 -9.64
C ILE A 115 -4.66 1.75 -8.70
N THR A 116 -4.34 2.74 -7.87
CA THR A 116 -3.24 2.63 -6.90
C THR A 116 -3.56 1.62 -5.80
N ALA A 117 -4.82 1.55 -5.37
CA ALA A 117 -5.25 0.61 -4.34
C ALA A 117 -5.14 -0.82 -4.86
N CYS A 118 -5.54 -1.10 -6.10
CA CYS A 118 -5.38 -2.40 -6.73
C CYS A 118 -3.91 -2.84 -6.80
N ALA A 119 -3.03 -1.94 -7.22
CA ALA A 119 -1.61 -2.25 -7.31
C ALA A 119 -0.95 -2.45 -5.93
N MET A 120 -1.33 -1.63 -4.95
CA MET A 120 -0.90 -1.82 -3.56
C MET A 120 -1.44 -3.11 -2.97
N ALA A 121 -2.70 -3.48 -3.25
CA ALA A 121 -3.28 -4.74 -2.82
C ALA A 121 -2.52 -5.94 -3.39
N PHE A 122 -2.11 -5.88 -4.66
CA PHE A 122 -1.25 -6.90 -5.27
C PHE A 122 0.10 -7.00 -4.54
N ALA A 123 0.81 -5.88 -4.38
CA ALA A 123 2.12 -5.87 -3.73
C ALA A 123 2.08 -6.28 -2.26
N HIS A 124 1.03 -5.89 -1.54
CA HIS A 124 0.81 -6.24 -0.14
C HIS A 124 0.46 -7.73 -0.01
N GLY A 125 -0.45 -8.22 -0.85
CA GLY A 125 -0.84 -9.62 -0.90
C GLY A 125 0.36 -10.53 -1.14
N SER A 126 1.23 -10.21 -2.10
CA SER A 126 2.43 -11.00 -2.36
C SER A 126 3.38 -11.12 -1.15
N ASN A 127 3.50 -10.07 -0.33
CA ASN A 127 4.34 -10.12 0.87
C ASN A 127 3.65 -10.88 2.02
N ASP A 128 2.34 -10.68 2.20
CA ASP A 128 1.61 -11.22 3.35
C ASP A 128 1.26 -12.71 3.20
N VAL A 129 1.09 -13.19 1.96
CA VAL A 129 0.95 -14.62 1.63
C VAL A 129 2.09 -15.41 2.26
N ALA A 130 3.33 -14.91 2.18
CA ALA A 130 4.51 -15.59 2.72
C ALA A 130 4.46 -15.76 4.25
N ASN A 131 3.83 -14.83 4.98
CA ASN A 131 3.74 -14.89 6.45
C ASN A 131 2.87 -16.05 6.93
N ALA A 132 1.79 -16.35 6.22
CA ALA A 132 0.90 -17.46 6.55
C ALA A 132 1.40 -18.79 5.98
N ILE A 133 1.91 -18.78 4.75
CA ILE A 133 2.29 -19.98 4.01
C ILE A 133 3.69 -20.47 4.37
N GLY A 134 4.60 -19.60 4.79
CA GLY A 134 5.97 -19.98 5.16
C GLY A 134 6.01 -21.13 6.19
N PRO A 135 5.35 -21.00 7.36
CA PRO A 135 5.28 -22.08 8.34
C PRO A 135 4.63 -23.36 7.80
N LEU A 136 3.53 -23.23 7.05
CA LEU A 136 2.84 -24.37 6.44
C LEU A 136 3.72 -25.11 5.42
N SER A 137 4.46 -24.37 4.60
CA SER A 137 5.39 -24.92 3.62
C SER A 137 6.54 -25.66 4.30
N ALA A 138 7.02 -25.17 5.45
CA ALA A 138 8.03 -25.88 6.23
C ALA A 138 7.50 -27.23 6.74
N ILE A 139 6.30 -27.24 7.33
CA ILE A 139 5.64 -28.47 7.82
C ILE A 139 5.45 -29.48 6.69
N VAL A 140 4.87 -29.06 5.56
CA VAL A 140 4.62 -29.94 4.41
C VAL A 140 5.93 -30.51 3.86
N SER A 141 6.98 -29.68 3.78
CA SER A 141 8.31 -30.12 3.34
C SER A 141 8.91 -31.16 4.28
N THR A 142 8.85 -30.95 5.59
CA THR A 142 9.41 -31.90 6.57
C THR A 142 8.67 -33.23 6.51
N VAL A 143 7.34 -33.21 6.39
CA VAL A 143 6.52 -34.43 6.26
C VAL A 143 6.82 -35.18 4.97
N GLN A 144 6.96 -34.48 3.84
CA GLN A 144 7.24 -35.09 2.54
C GLN A 144 8.65 -35.67 2.41
N ASN A 145 9.62 -35.13 3.15
CA ASN A 145 11.03 -35.56 3.12
C ASN A 145 11.42 -36.41 4.34
N LEU A 146 10.46 -37.08 5.00
CA LEU A 146 10.71 -38.00 6.12
C LEU A 146 11.54 -37.38 7.27
N GLY A 147 11.41 -36.07 7.49
CA GLY A 147 12.14 -35.35 8.55
C GLY A 147 13.43 -34.67 8.11
N GLU A 148 13.89 -34.85 6.87
CA GLU A 148 15.08 -34.14 6.38
C GLU A 148 14.75 -32.67 6.02
N ILE A 149 15.48 -31.73 6.66
CA ILE A 149 15.40 -30.31 6.35
C ILE A 149 16.31 -30.05 5.15
N GLN A 150 15.74 -30.05 3.94
CA GLN A 150 16.49 -29.69 2.73
C GLN A 150 16.72 -28.16 2.64
N GLU A 151 17.91 -27.74 2.19
CA GLU A 151 18.25 -26.31 1.97
C GLU A 151 17.35 -25.60 0.95
N LYS A 152 16.69 -26.35 0.04
CA LYS A 152 15.79 -25.82 -0.97
C LYS A 152 14.46 -26.56 -0.97
N THR A 153 13.56 -26.15 -0.10
CA THR A 153 12.16 -26.58 -0.12
C THR A 153 11.46 -26.09 -1.38
N ARG A 154 10.99 -27.01 -2.24
CA ARG A 154 9.99 -26.67 -3.27
C ARG A 154 8.65 -26.48 -2.58
N ILE A 155 8.08 -25.28 -2.68
CA ILE A 155 6.74 -24.99 -2.16
C ILE A 155 5.73 -25.81 -2.96
N ALA A 156 4.86 -26.56 -2.29
CA ALA A 156 3.81 -27.30 -2.98
C ALA A 156 2.80 -26.34 -3.63
N TRP A 157 2.42 -26.65 -4.87
CA TRP A 157 1.65 -25.73 -5.74
C TRP A 157 0.32 -25.28 -5.13
N TRP A 158 -0.32 -26.11 -4.30
CA TRP A 158 -1.62 -25.84 -3.68
C TRP A 158 -1.54 -24.88 -2.48
N ILE A 159 -0.35 -24.70 -1.89
CA ILE A 159 -0.18 -23.91 -0.68
C ILE A 159 -0.40 -22.42 -0.99
N LEU A 160 0.10 -21.92 -2.12
CA LEU A 160 -0.06 -20.52 -2.54
C LEU A 160 -1.55 -20.14 -2.79
N PRO A 161 -2.34 -20.91 -3.57
CA PRO A 161 -3.78 -20.69 -3.69
C PRO A 161 -4.51 -20.69 -2.34
N LEU A 162 -4.15 -21.60 -1.42
CA LEU A 162 -4.77 -21.66 -0.09
C LEU A 162 -4.60 -20.35 0.68
N GLY A 163 -3.38 -19.80 0.75
CA GLY A 163 -3.16 -18.52 1.44
C GLY A 163 -3.79 -17.34 0.71
N GLY A 164 -3.79 -17.34 -0.63
CA GLY A 164 -4.49 -16.31 -1.42
C GLY A 164 -6.00 -16.28 -1.13
N ILE A 165 -6.65 -17.44 -1.15
CA ILE A 165 -8.08 -17.57 -0.80
C ILE A 165 -8.31 -17.15 0.66
N GLY A 166 -7.44 -17.58 1.58
CA GLY A 166 -7.53 -17.20 2.99
C GLY A 166 -7.49 -15.69 3.22
N ILE A 167 -6.61 -14.96 2.53
CA ILE A 167 -6.55 -13.49 2.58
C ILE A 167 -7.86 -12.87 2.07
N VAL A 168 -8.37 -13.35 0.93
CA VAL A 168 -9.63 -12.83 0.36
C VAL A 168 -10.81 -13.05 1.30
N VAL A 169 -10.93 -14.25 1.87
CA VAL A 169 -11.99 -14.59 2.84
C VAL A 169 -11.85 -13.75 4.11
N GLY A 170 -10.64 -13.58 4.65
CA GLY A 170 -10.39 -12.74 5.82
C GLY A 170 -10.73 -11.27 5.57
N LEU A 171 -10.36 -10.73 4.40
CA LEU A 171 -10.70 -9.36 4.00
C LEU A 171 -12.23 -9.18 3.89
N ALA A 172 -12.92 -10.12 3.25
CA ALA A 172 -14.36 -10.05 3.04
C ALA A 172 -15.15 -10.15 4.35
N THR A 173 -14.70 -10.97 5.31
CA THR A 173 -15.42 -11.22 6.56
C THR A 173 -15.10 -10.20 7.65
N LEU A 174 -13.82 -9.88 7.87
CA LEU A 174 -13.36 -9.09 9.02
C LEU A 174 -12.63 -7.80 8.61
N GLY A 175 -12.20 -7.68 7.36
CA GLY A 175 -11.42 -6.53 6.88
C GLY A 175 -12.14 -5.19 7.01
N HIS A 176 -13.48 -5.16 6.92
CA HIS A 176 -14.28 -3.93 7.00
C HIS A 176 -14.05 -3.14 8.30
N LYS A 177 -13.79 -3.83 9.43
CA LYS A 177 -13.54 -3.16 10.73
C LYS A 177 -12.24 -2.36 10.72
N VAL A 178 -11.19 -2.93 10.13
CA VAL A 178 -9.88 -2.27 10.01
C VAL A 178 -9.94 -1.17 8.97
N MET A 179 -10.59 -1.41 7.83
CA MET A 179 -10.79 -0.40 6.79
C MET A 179 -11.56 0.82 7.32
N SER A 180 -12.59 0.62 8.15
CA SER A 180 -13.29 1.72 8.82
C SER A 180 -12.38 2.47 9.81
N THR A 181 -11.63 1.76 10.64
CA THR A 181 -10.72 2.38 11.63
C THR A 181 -9.66 3.26 10.96
N VAL A 182 -9.08 2.79 9.85
CA VAL A 182 -8.06 3.56 9.11
C VAL A 182 -8.71 4.67 8.26
N GLY A 183 -9.83 4.37 7.59
CA GLY A 183 -10.52 5.24 6.64
C GLY A 183 -11.21 6.45 7.25
N THR A 184 -11.82 6.28 8.43
CA THR A 184 -12.55 7.35 9.13
C THR A 184 -12.10 7.53 10.57
N GLY A 185 -11.58 6.48 11.22
CA GLY A 185 -11.23 6.51 12.64
C GLY A 185 -9.98 7.35 12.98
N ILE A 186 -8.98 7.44 12.09
CA ILE A 186 -7.78 8.26 12.32
C ILE A 186 -8.00 9.71 11.86
N THR A 187 -8.37 9.87 10.59
CA THR A 187 -8.75 11.12 9.94
C THR A 187 -9.68 10.77 8.77
N GLU A 188 -10.63 11.65 8.47
CA GLU A 188 -11.49 11.57 7.28
C GLU A 188 -10.63 11.53 5.99
N LEU A 189 -10.65 10.41 5.27
CA LEU A 189 -9.94 10.21 4.01
C LEU A 189 -10.85 10.49 2.81
N THR A 190 -10.64 11.64 2.16
CA THR A 190 -11.16 11.90 0.81
C THR A 190 -10.29 11.20 -0.25
N PRO A 191 -10.76 11.02 -1.49
CA PRO A 191 -9.97 10.35 -2.53
C PRO A 191 -8.57 10.93 -2.75
N SER A 192 -8.42 12.26 -2.78
CA SER A 192 -7.13 12.93 -2.88
C SER A 192 -6.17 12.60 -1.72
N ARG A 193 -6.71 12.49 -0.50
CA ARG A 193 -5.98 12.12 0.72
C ARG A 193 -5.57 10.65 0.68
N GLY A 194 -6.50 9.77 0.31
CA GLY A 194 -6.24 8.33 0.18
C GLY A 194 -5.18 8.06 -0.89
N PHE A 195 -5.25 8.75 -2.02
CA PHE A 195 -4.23 8.71 -3.05
C PHE A 195 -2.85 9.15 -2.52
N ALA A 196 -2.78 10.30 -1.85
CA ALA A 196 -1.51 10.79 -1.28
C ALA A 196 -0.89 9.80 -0.28
N ALA A 197 -1.72 9.22 0.61
CA ALA A 197 -1.28 8.23 1.58
C ALA A 197 -0.78 6.94 0.89
N GLN A 198 -1.47 6.47 -0.14
CA GLN A 198 -1.06 5.27 -0.89
C GLN A 198 0.24 5.50 -1.66
N LEU A 199 0.37 6.64 -2.35
CA LEU A 199 1.58 6.99 -3.07
C LEU A 199 2.77 7.07 -2.11
N ALA A 200 2.61 7.76 -0.98
CA ALA A 200 3.64 7.83 0.05
C ALA A 200 4.03 6.45 0.60
N THR A 201 3.05 5.60 0.87
CA THR A 201 3.27 4.22 1.32
C THR A 201 4.08 3.43 0.30
N ALA A 202 3.66 3.46 -0.96
CA ALA A 202 4.34 2.77 -2.05
C ALA A 202 5.77 3.28 -2.23
N SER A 203 5.99 4.60 -2.20
CA SER A 203 7.31 5.21 -2.32
C SER A 203 8.23 4.79 -1.18
N THR A 204 7.74 4.81 0.06
CA THR A 204 8.51 4.33 1.21
C THR A 204 8.82 2.84 1.10
N VAL A 205 7.91 2.03 0.58
CA VAL A 205 8.15 0.59 0.34
C VAL A 205 9.24 0.36 -0.71
N VAL A 206 9.24 1.09 -1.82
CA VAL A 206 10.32 0.99 -2.83
C VAL A 206 11.66 1.37 -2.21
N LEU A 207 11.72 2.48 -1.47
CA LEU A 207 12.95 2.95 -0.84
C LEU A 207 13.48 1.94 0.21
N ALA A 208 12.60 1.43 1.08
CA ALA A 208 12.97 0.41 2.06
C ALA A 208 13.46 -0.88 1.38
N SER A 209 12.79 -1.30 0.29
CA SER A 209 13.20 -2.48 -0.48
C SER A 209 14.56 -2.31 -1.15
N GLY A 210 14.91 -1.09 -1.59
CA GLY A 210 16.22 -0.80 -2.17
C GLY A 210 17.35 -0.68 -1.14
N THR A 211 17.03 -0.30 0.10
CA THR A 211 18.00 -0.11 1.19
C THR A 211 18.12 -1.33 2.11
N GLY A 212 17.27 -2.35 1.92
CA GLY A 212 17.25 -3.56 2.75
C GLY A 212 16.63 -3.36 4.14
N LEU A 213 15.99 -2.21 4.39
CA LEU A 213 15.37 -1.94 5.69
C LEU A 213 14.13 -2.83 5.90
N PRO A 214 13.99 -3.49 7.08
CA PRO A 214 12.79 -4.25 7.40
C PRO A 214 11.60 -3.28 7.46
N ILE A 215 10.53 -3.62 6.73
CA ILE A 215 9.36 -2.76 6.58
C ILE A 215 8.08 -3.49 6.96
N SER A 216 7.27 -2.85 7.81
CA SER A 216 5.86 -3.20 7.98
C SER A 216 5.03 -2.28 7.10
N THR A 217 4.38 -2.86 6.09
CA THR A 217 3.48 -2.14 5.18
C THR A 217 2.28 -1.55 5.93
N THR A 218 1.73 -2.25 6.93
CA THR A 218 0.64 -1.77 7.78
C THR A 218 1.03 -0.51 8.55
N GLN A 219 2.20 -0.53 9.24
CA GLN A 219 2.66 0.64 9.98
C GLN A 219 3.01 1.81 9.04
N THR A 220 3.56 1.50 7.86
CA THR A 220 3.90 2.48 6.84
C THR A 220 2.64 3.21 6.34
N LEU A 221 1.56 2.48 6.06
CA LEU A 221 0.28 3.06 5.66
C LEU A 221 -0.35 3.92 6.76
N VAL A 222 -0.37 3.44 8.01
CA VAL A 222 -0.85 4.24 9.15
C VAL A 222 -0.05 5.54 9.28
N GLY A 223 1.28 5.45 9.15
CA GLY A 223 2.16 6.63 9.13
C GLY A 223 1.78 7.62 8.03
N ALA A 224 1.52 7.13 6.82
CA ALA A 224 1.07 7.96 5.70
C ALA A 224 -0.28 8.66 5.98
N VAL A 225 -1.26 7.93 6.53
CA VAL A 225 -2.57 8.50 6.91
C VAL A 225 -2.41 9.58 7.98
N LEU A 226 -1.54 9.37 8.97
CA LEU A 226 -1.20 10.40 9.96
C LEU A 226 -0.58 11.63 9.30
N GLY A 227 0.34 11.44 8.35
CA GLY A 227 0.97 12.53 7.60
C GLY A 227 -0.04 13.41 6.87
N VAL A 228 -1.02 12.78 6.19
CA VAL A 228 -2.11 13.53 5.52
C VAL A 228 -3.02 14.22 6.54
N GLY A 229 -3.30 13.59 7.67
CA GLY A 229 -4.08 14.23 8.74
C GLY A 229 -3.36 15.43 9.37
N PHE A 230 -2.05 15.33 9.60
CA PHE A 230 -1.24 16.45 10.11
C PHE A 230 -1.21 17.64 9.15
N ALA A 231 -1.26 17.41 7.83
CA ALA A 231 -1.36 18.49 6.85
C ALA A 231 -2.66 19.31 6.97
N ARG A 232 -3.69 18.79 7.65
CA ARG A 232 -4.92 19.52 8.00
C ARG A 232 -4.89 20.16 9.38
N GLY A 233 -3.82 19.97 10.14
CA GLY A 233 -3.70 20.36 11.54
C GLY A 233 -4.07 19.24 12.50
N ILE A 234 -3.46 19.26 13.68
CA ILE A 234 -3.56 18.19 14.69
C ILE A 234 -4.99 17.93 15.16
N ALA A 235 -5.87 18.94 15.10
CA ALA A 235 -7.28 18.81 15.46
C ALA A 235 -8.08 17.90 14.51
N ALA A 236 -7.56 17.64 13.30
CA ALA A 236 -8.18 16.72 12.35
C ALA A 236 -7.88 15.24 12.67
N LEU A 237 -7.01 14.96 13.64
CA LEU A 237 -6.58 13.60 14.02
C LEU A 237 -7.25 13.14 15.31
N ASN A 238 -7.75 11.90 15.31
CA ASN A 238 -8.18 11.24 16.54
C ASN A 238 -6.99 10.61 17.27
N LEU A 239 -6.31 11.40 18.11
CA LEU A 239 -5.13 10.94 18.86
C LEU A 239 -5.40 9.74 19.79
N GLY A 240 -6.65 9.55 20.23
CA GLY A 240 -7.04 8.38 21.01
C GLY A 240 -6.93 7.09 20.21
N VAL A 241 -7.44 7.09 18.97
CA VAL A 241 -7.31 5.96 18.03
C VAL A 241 -5.85 5.71 17.69
N VAL A 242 -5.07 6.76 17.40
CA VAL A 242 -3.64 6.66 17.11
C VAL A 242 -2.87 6.00 18.26
N ARG A 243 -3.13 6.45 19.50
CA ARG A 243 -2.53 5.85 20.69
C ARG A 243 -2.87 4.35 20.78
N ASN A 244 -4.13 3.99 20.60
CA ASN A 244 -4.56 2.59 20.69
C ASN A 244 -3.88 1.71 19.62
N ILE A 245 -3.67 2.25 18.41
CA ILE A 245 -2.93 1.57 17.33
C ILE A 245 -1.45 1.37 17.73
N VAL A 246 -0.78 2.39 18.25
CA VAL A 246 0.63 2.27 18.67
C VAL A 246 0.77 1.25 19.80
N VAL A 247 -0.14 1.28 20.79
CA VAL A 247 -0.16 0.30 21.88
C VAL A 247 -0.36 -1.12 21.33
N SER A 248 -1.28 -1.33 20.37
CA SER A 248 -1.51 -2.66 19.81
C SER A 248 -0.28 -3.21 19.08
N TRP A 249 0.52 -2.36 18.42
CA TRP A 249 1.78 -2.80 17.80
C TRP A 249 2.80 -3.30 18.81
N VAL A 250 2.92 -2.62 19.95
CA VAL A 250 3.85 -3.00 21.02
C VAL A 250 3.36 -4.27 21.73
N VAL A 251 2.06 -4.44 21.92
CA VAL A 251 1.47 -5.59 22.63
C VAL A 251 1.40 -6.85 21.77
N THR A 252 1.16 -6.72 20.45
CA THR A 252 0.99 -7.88 19.55
C THR A 252 2.23 -8.78 19.51
N LEU A 253 3.44 -8.21 19.51
CA LEU A 253 4.69 -8.98 19.48
C LEU A 253 4.91 -9.88 20.72
N PRO A 254 4.92 -9.36 21.96
CA PRO A 254 5.08 -10.18 23.15
C PRO A 254 3.91 -11.15 23.35
N ALA A 255 2.68 -10.72 23.06
CA ALA A 255 1.52 -11.62 23.14
C ALA A 255 1.63 -12.80 22.16
N GLY A 256 2.03 -12.53 20.91
CA GLY A 256 2.25 -13.57 19.91
C GLY A 256 3.36 -14.55 20.30
N GLY A 257 4.50 -14.03 20.78
CA GLY A 257 5.60 -14.87 21.25
C GLY A 257 5.23 -15.72 22.46
N PHE A 258 4.53 -15.14 23.43
CA PHE A 258 4.04 -15.85 24.61
C PHE A 258 3.08 -16.98 24.23
N LEU A 259 2.07 -16.69 23.39
CA LEU A 259 1.12 -17.70 22.93
C LEU A 259 1.81 -18.82 22.14
N ALA A 260 2.80 -18.50 21.30
CA ALA A 260 3.58 -19.49 20.58
C ALA A 260 4.32 -20.45 21.53
N ILE A 261 4.97 -19.93 22.58
CA ILE A 261 5.66 -20.74 23.60
C ILE A 261 4.65 -21.64 24.33
N VAL A 262 3.53 -21.08 24.78
CA VAL A 262 2.50 -21.83 25.50
C VAL A 262 1.94 -22.97 24.65
N PHE A 263 1.59 -22.72 23.39
CA PHE A 263 1.06 -23.77 22.51
C PHE A 263 2.13 -24.82 22.19
N TYR A 264 3.37 -24.43 21.98
CA TYR A 264 4.47 -25.36 21.73
C TYR A 264 4.69 -26.32 22.91
N GLU A 265 4.75 -25.78 24.13
CA GLU A 265 4.88 -26.57 25.37
C GLU A 265 3.71 -27.52 25.58
N ILE A 266 2.48 -27.08 25.31
CA ILE A 266 1.30 -27.93 25.39
C ILE A 266 1.40 -29.09 24.40
N LEU A 267 1.79 -28.82 23.15
CA LEU A 267 1.88 -29.84 22.11
C LEU A 267 2.94 -30.91 22.43
N ILE A 268 4.13 -30.51 22.91
CA ILE A 268 5.19 -31.45 23.30
C ILE A 268 4.78 -32.35 24.47
N ARG A 269 3.93 -31.86 25.38
CA ARG A 269 3.47 -32.68 26.51
C ARG A 269 2.35 -33.66 26.11
N LEU A 270 1.66 -33.40 25.00
CA LEU A 270 0.54 -34.20 24.53
C LEU A 270 0.95 -35.30 23.53
N PHE A 271 2.00 -35.07 22.74
CA PHE A 271 2.49 -35.97 21.68
C PHE A 271 3.94 -36.37 21.92
#